data_AF-A0AAW2S6W2-F1
#
_entry.id   AF-A0AAW2S6W2-F1
#
_cell.length_a   1.000
_cell.length_b   1.000
_cell.length_c   1.000
_cell.angle_alpha   90.00
_cell.angle_beta   90.00
_cell.angle_gamma   90.00
#
_symmetry.space_group_name_H-M   'P 1'
#
loop_
_entity.id
_entity.type
_entity.pdbx_description
1 polymer ?
#
loop_
_entity_poly.entity_id
_entity_poly.type
_entity_poly.pdbx_seq_one_letter_code
_entity_poly.pdbx_strand_id
1 'polypeptide(L)'
;MLLEHLCSGLVKINFLFQALHSITLDVIKIQELEGSATIIMCNLEEKNSSTFFDLIEHLIVHLSYKARVEGPAEYRQMYPFVRILCGLKKQVKNKAHVEASIIEAYIVEKIRLFTSLYFDPSYKFHIEDHNLGKSTMNCGVCVKSSSYTEKDNGFYGKLFKII
;
A
#
# COMPACT_ATOMS: atom_id res chain seq x y z
N MET A 1 -34.76 9.91 -7.18
CA MET A 1 -35.23 10.10 -5.79
C MET A 1 -34.61 9.13 -4.79
N LEU A 2 -34.94 7.82 -4.73
CA LEU A 2 -34.32 6.88 -3.77
C LEU A 2 -32.79 6.79 -3.89
N LEU A 3 -32.28 6.71 -5.12
CA LEU A 3 -30.84 6.61 -5.38
C LEU A 3 -30.07 7.88 -4.95
N GLU A 4 -30.66 9.06 -5.11
CA GLU A 4 -30.01 10.34 -4.77
C GLU A 4 -29.86 10.51 -3.26
N HIS A 5 -30.86 10.08 -2.49
CA HIS A 5 -30.80 10.11 -1.03
C HIS A 5 -29.78 9.11 -0.48
N LEU A 6 -29.72 7.91 -1.05
CA LEU A 6 -28.71 6.91 -0.69
C LEU A 6 -27.30 7.44 -1.00
N CYS A 7 -27.07 7.96 -2.21
CA CYS A 7 -25.80 8.56 -2.59
C CYS A 7 -25.39 9.70 -1.65
N SER A 8 -26.33 10.57 -1.28
CA SER A 8 -26.07 11.66 -0.34
C SER A 8 -25.64 11.14 1.04
N GLY A 9 -26.32 10.12 1.57
CA GLY A 9 -25.94 9.51 2.84
C GLY A 9 -24.58 8.81 2.79
N LEU A 10 -24.30 8.07 1.72
CA LEU A 10 -23.00 7.42 1.50
C LEU A 10 -21.85 8.44 1.39
N VAL A 11 -22.09 9.58 0.75
CA VAL A 11 -21.11 10.68 0.70
C VAL A 11 -20.80 11.20 2.10
N LYS A 12 -21.81 11.38 2.96
CA LYS A 12 -21.62 11.80 4.35
C LYS A 12 -20.86 10.75 5.17
N ILE A 13 -21.19 9.47 5.00
CA ILE A 13 -20.44 8.37 5.62
C ILE A 13 -18.98 8.39 5.16
N ASN A 14 -18.72 8.59 3.87
CA ASN A 14 -17.35 8.68 3.35
C ASN A 14 -16.56 9.83 3.99
N PHE A 15 -17.16 11.02 4.12
CA PHE A 15 -16.52 12.14 4.83
C PHE A 15 -16.21 11.80 6.29
N LEU A 16 -17.14 11.13 6.98
CA LEU A 16 -16.93 10.67 8.35
C LEU A 16 -15.74 9.71 8.43
N PHE A 17 -15.66 8.71 7.53
CA PHE A 17 -14.53 7.80 7.49
C PHE A 17 -13.22 8.51 7.17
N GLN A 18 -13.19 9.44 6.23
CA GLN A 18 -11.98 10.22 5.93
C GLN A 18 -11.49 11.00 7.15
N ALA A 19 -12.41 11.61 7.91
CA ALA A 19 -12.07 12.33 9.13
C ALA A 19 -11.52 11.39 10.22
N LEU A 20 -12.13 10.21 10.40
CA LEU A 20 -11.68 9.21 11.40
C LEU A 20 -10.35 8.54 11.05
N HIS A 21 -10.02 8.42 9.77
CA HIS A 21 -8.77 7.84 9.28
C HIS A 21 -7.70 8.89 9.02
N SER A 22 -7.88 10.12 9.51
CA SER A 22 -6.81 11.10 9.48
C SER A 22 -5.66 10.67 10.39
N ILE A 23 -4.42 10.92 9.94
CA ILE A 23 -3.19 10.68 10.70
C ILE A 23 -3.24 11.43 12.05
N THR A 24 -3.85 12.61 12.06
CA THR A 24 -4.00 13.45 13.25
C THR A 24 -5.46 13.55 13.65
N LEU A 25 -5.78 13.13 14.87
CA LEU A 25 -7.12 13.23 15.43
C LEU A 25 -7.19 14.30 16.52
N ASP A 26 -8.12 15.24 16.35
CA ASP A 26 -8.46 16.25 17.33
C ASP A 26 -9.70 15.78 18.12
N VAL A 27 -9.60 15.78 19.45
CA VAL A 27 -10.65 15.31 20.36
C VAL A 27 -11.95 16.09 20.16
N ILE A 28 -11.87 17.40 19.93
CA ILE A 28 -13.05 18.25 19.71
C ILE A 28 -13.78 17.83 18.44
N LYS A 29 -13.02 17.67 17.34
CA LYS A 29 -13.59 17.20 16.06
C LYS A 29 -14.17 15.79 16.17
N ILE A 30 -13.55 14.88 16.93
CA ILE A 30 -14.10 13.54 17.14
C ILE A 30 -15.45 13.60 17.85
N GLN A 31 -15.59 14.48 18.84
CA GLN A 31 -16.85 14.64 19.56
C GLN A 31 -17.96 15.19 18.64
N GLU A 32 -17.63 16.09 17.72
CA GLU A 32 -18.55 16.53 16.66
C GLU A 32 -18.91 15.39 15.69
N LEU A 33 -17.94 14.53 15.36
CA LEU A 33 -18.14 13.35 14.51
C LEU A 33 -19.02 12.29 15.18
N GLU A 34 -18.99 12.13 16.51
CA GLU A 34 -19.90 11.24 17.26
C GLU A 34 -21.37 11.66 17.07
N GLY A 35 -21.66 12.96 17.22
CA GLY A 35 -22.99 13.51 16.96
C GLY A 35 -23.40 13.37 15.50
N SER A 36 -22.48 13.71 14.59
CA SER A 36 -22.71 13.62 13.15
C SER A 36 -22.98 12.18 12.69
N ALA A 37 -22.28 11.19 13.25
CA ALA A 37 -22.48 9.76 12.94
C ALA A 37 -23.91 9.32 13.20
N THR A 38 -24.43 9.70 14.37
CA THR A 38 -25.79 9.36 14.80
C THR A 38 -26.83 9.97 13.85
N ILE A 39 -26.67 11.25 13.51
CA ILE A 39 -27.57 11.96 12.58
C ILE A 39 -27.53 11.33 11.19
N ILE A 40 -26.33 10.98 10.69
CA ILE A 40 -26.18 10.35 9.36
C ILE A 40 -26.89 9.00 9.34
N MET A 41 -26.72 8.17 10.38
CA MET A 41 -27.36 6.87 10.49
C MET A 41 -28.88 6.98 10.59
N CYS A 42 -29.41 7.86 11.44
CA CYS A 42 -30.86 8.07 11.54
C CYS A 42 -31.47 8.54 10.20
N ASN A 43 -30.81 9.47 9.50
CA ASN A 43 -31.28 9.95 8.18
C ASN A 43 -31.26 8.86 7.11
N LEU A 44 -30.34 7.91 7.22
CA LEU A 44 -30.23 6.77 6.31
C LEU A 44 -31.27 5.70 6.65
N GLU A 45 -31.55 5.47 7.92
CA GLU A 45 -32.56 4.53 8.40
C GLU A 45 -33.97 5.00 8.05
N GLU A 46 -34.27 6.29 8.20
CA GLU A 46 -35.58 6.88 7.86
C GLU A 46 -35.96 6.64 6.39
N LYS A 47 -34.97 6.59 5.49
CA LYS A 47 -35.19 6.55 4.03
C LYS A 47 -35.07 5.18 3.41
N ASN A 48 -34.61 4.18 4.16
CA ASN A 48 -34.48 2.80 3.68
C ASN A 48 -35.34 1.87 4.54
N SER A 49 -35.47 0.60 4.13
CA SER A 49 -36.18 -0.38 4.94
C SER A 49 -35.38 -0.74 6.20
N SER A 50 -36.06 -0.95 7.32
CA SER A 50 -35.42 -1.40 8.57
C SER A 50 -34.68 -2.73 8.42
N THR A 51 -35.04 -3.56 7.43
CA THR A 51 -34.33 -4.80 7.07
C THR A 51 -32.93 -4.57 6.50
N PHE A 52 -32.60 -3.35 6.09
CA PHE A 52 -31.26 -3.00 5.60
C PHE A 52 -30.29 -2.64 6.72
N PHE A 53 -30.78 -2.23 7.89
CA PHE A 53 -29.95 -1.87 9.04
C PHE A 53 -29.88 -3.03 10.01
N ASP A 54 -28.79 -3.79 9.94
CA ASP A 54 -28.41 -4.75 10.94
C ASP A 54 -27.40 -4.14 11.93
N LEU A 55 -26.89 -4.97 12.85
CA LEU A 55 -25.96 -4.55 13.89
C LEU A 55 -24.65 -3.98 13.32
N ILE A 56 -24.27 -4.37 12.11
CA ILE A 56 -23.03 -3.97 11.45
C ILE A 56 -23.13 -2.52 10.95
N GLU A 57 -24.25 -2.11 10.36
CA GLU A 57 -24.43 -0.73 9.91
C GLU A 57 -24.41 0.25 11.09
N HIS A 58 -25.01 -0.12 12.23
CA HIS A 58 -24.98 0.71 13.44
C HIS A 58 -23.61 0.86 14.08
N LEU A 59 -22.63 0.01 13.73
CA LEU A 59 -21.28 0.10 14.27
C LEU A 59 -20.60 1.44 13.94
N ILE A 60 -21.04 2.11 12.87
CA ILE A 60 -20.55 3.42 12.43
C ILE A 60 -20.66 4.47 13.56
N VAL A 61 -21.73 4.42 14.37
CA VAL A 61 -21.95 5.38 15.47
C VAL A 61 -20.87 5.24 16.55
N HIS A 62 -20.35 4.03 16.76
CA HIS A 62 -19.35 3.76 17.78
C HIS A 62 -17.91 4.05 17.34
N LEU A 63 -17.66 4.22 16.02
CA LEU A 63 -16.30 4.39 15.51
C LEU A 63 -15.64 5.68 16.03
N SER A 64 -16.39 6.78 16.09
CA SER A 64 -15.89 8.06 16.58
C SER A 64 -15.51 7.98 18.06
N TYR A 65 -16.38 7.40 18.89
CA TYR A 65 -16.09 7.16 20.30
C TYR A 65 -14.87 6.26 20.49
N LYS A 66 -14.79 5.17 19.72
CA LYS A 66 -13.65 4.26 19.75
C LYS A 66 -12.35 4.98 19.35
N ALA A 67 -12.39 5.85 18.35
CA ALA A 67 -11.24 6.67 17.96
C ALA A 67 -10.83 7.66 19.05
N ARG A 68 -11.79 8.23 19.80
CA ARG A 68 -11.51 9.13 20.93
C ARG A 68 -10.77 8.42 22.07
N VAL A 69 -11.21 7.23 22.43
CA VAL A 69 -10.66 6.47 23.55
C VAL A 69 -9.32 5.83 23.19
N GLU A 70 -9.24 5.24 22.01
CA GLU A 70 -8.10 4.38 21.64
C GLU A 70 -7.07 5.10 20.75
N GLY A 71 -7.39 6.28 20.19
CA GLY A 71 -6.51 7.09 19.31
C GLY A 71 -6.70 6.83 17.80
N PRO A 72 -5.72 7.14 16.93
CA PRO A 72 -5.80 6.93 15.48
C PRO A 72 -5.99 5.47 15.03
N ALA A 73 -6.81 5.27 13.99
CA ALA A 73 -7.25 3.94 13.56
C ALA A 73 -6.18 3.10 12.85
N GLU A 74 -5.10 3.72 12.34
CA GLU A 74 -4.13 3.10 11.43
C GLU A 74 -3.48 1.82 11.98
N TYR A 75 -3.16 1.79 13.27
CA TYR A 75 -2.51 0.63 13.91
C TYR A 75 -3.49 -0.36 14.53
N ARG A 76 -4.78 -0.03 14.62
CA ARG A 76 -5.81 -0.90 15.24
C ARG A 76 -6.64 -1.67 14.24
N GLN A 77 -6.69 -1.21 12.99
CA GLN A 77 -7.42 -1.91 11.97
C GLN A 77 -6.63 -3.11 11.47
N MET A 78 -7.31 -4.23 11.30
CA MET A 78 -6.73 -5.42 10.68
C MET A 78 -6.48 -5.22 9.18
N TYR A 79 -7.14 -4.21 8.58
CA TYR A 79 -7.17 -4.00 7.14
C TYR A 79 -5.80 -3.74 6.49
N PRO A 80 -4.90 -2.86 7.01
CA PRO A 80 -3.55 -2.70 6.48
C PRO A 80 -2.74 -4.01 6.51
N PHE A 81 -2.82 -4.78 7.61
CA PHE A 81 -2.12 -6.06 7.74
C PHE A 81 -2.65 -7.10 6.77
N VAL A 82 -3.97 -7.24 6.64
CA VAL A 82 -4.61 -8.15 5.68
C VAL A 82 -4.24 -7.78 4.25
N ARG A 83 -4.17 -6.49 3.92
CA ARG A 83 -3.75 -6.02 2.61
C ARG A 83 -2.29 -6.39 2.31
N ILE A 84 -1.39 -6.20 3.27
CA ILE A 84 0.02 -6.60 3.14
C ILE A 84 0.11 -8.12 2.93
N LEU A 85 -0.53 -8.91 3.78
CA LEU A 85 -0.55 -10.38 3.68
C LEU A 85 -1.13 -10.86 2.35
N CYS A 86 -2.17 -10.21 1.84
CA CYS A 86 -2.73 -10.49 0.53
C CYS A 86 -1.71 -10.24 -0.60
N GLY A 87 -0.90 -9.19 -0.49
CA GLY A 87 0.21 -8.91 -1.39
C GLY A 87 1.28 -10.00 -1.34
N LEU A 88 1.78 -10.32 -0.14
CA LEU A 88 2.80 -11.36 0.07
C LEU A 88 2.34 -12.72 -0.43
N LYS A 89 1.06 -13.07 -0.22
CA LYS A 89 0.48 -14.33 -0.72
C LYS A 89 0.58 -14.47 -2.25
N LYS A 90 0.49 -13.37 -3.00
CA LYS A 90 0.65 -13.36 -4.46
C LYS A 90 2.11 -13.52 -4.90
N GLN A 91 3.06 -13.25 -4.02
CA GLN A 91 4.49 -13.38 -4.28
C GLN A 91 5.02 -14.82 -4.09
N VAL A 92 4.24 -15.70 -3.46
CA VAL A 92 4.61 -17.10 -3.21
C VAL A 92 4.60 -17.90 -4.52
N LYS A 93 5.78 -18.23 -5.04
CA LYS A 93 5.98 -19.12 -6.18
C LYS A 93 6.16 -20.57 -5.76
N ASN A 94 6.84 -20.79 -4.63
CA ASN A 94 7.05 -22.12 -4.06
C ASN A 94 6.21 -22.31 -2.78
N LYS A 95 5.14 -23.10 -2.87
CA LYS A 95 4.26 -23.39 -1.73
C LYS A 95 4.84 -24.41 -0.74
N ALA A 96 5.88 -25.17 -1.12
CA ALA A 96 6.56 -26.08 -0.18
C ALA A 96 7.44 -25.31 0.82
N HIS A 97 7.89 -24.11 0.45
CA HIS A 97 8.71 -23.22 1.29
C HIS A 97 8.21 -21.78 1.19
N VAL A 98 7.06 -21.51 1.80
CA VAL A 98 6.33 -20.22 1.67
C VAL A 98 7.19 -19.04 2.14
N GLU A 99 7.83 -19.16 3.30
CA GLU A 99 8.66 -18.08 3.87
C GLU A 99 9.86 -17.74 2.97
N ALA A 100 10.60 -18.77 2.53
CA ALA A 100 11.73 -18.60 1.62
C ALA A 100 11.29 -17.96 0.29
N SER A 101 10.14 -18.37 -0.25
CA SER A 101 9.59 -17.81 -1.49
C SER A 101 9.19 -16.34 -1.35
N ILE A 102 8.68 -15.93 -0.19
CA ILE A 102 8.36 -14.51 0.09
C ILE A 102 9.66 -13.70 0.20
N ILE A 103 10.66 -14.20 0.93
CA ILE A 103 11.96 -13.53 1.10
C ILE A 103 12.63 -13.31 -0.26
N GLU A 104 12.66 -14.34 -1.10
CA GLU A 104 13.22 -14.26 -2.45
C GLU A 104 12.52 -13.17 -3.28
N ALA A 105 11.18 -13.18 -3.31
CA ALA A 105 10.40 -12.17 -4.04
C ALA A 105 10.63 -10.74 -3.49
N TYR A 106 10.75 -10.59 -2.17
CA TYR A 106 11.03 -9.32 -1.53
C TYR A 106 12.42 -8.78 -1.89
N ILE A 107 13.45 -9.64 -1.90
CA ILE A 107 14.82 -9.26 -2.30
C ILE A 107 14.82 -8.75 -3.75
N VAL A 108 14.19 -9.50 -4.66
CA VAL A 108 14.08 -9.10 -6.07
C VAL A 108 13.36 -7.76 -6.22
N GLU A 109 12.28 -7.54 -5.47
CA GLU A 109 11.54 -6.28 -5.49
C GLU A 109 12.40 -5.10 -4.98
N LYS A 110 13.17 -5.31 -3.90
CA LYS A 110 14.08 -4.30 -3.36
C LYS A 110 15.22 -3.98 -4.31
N ILE A 111 15.82 -4.98 -4.94
CA ILE A 111 16.86 -4.77 -5.96
C ILE A 111 16.28 -3.99 -7.14
N ARG A 112 15.07 -4.32 -7.59
CA ARG A 112 14.40 -3.60 -8.69
C ARG A 112 14.18 -2.13 -8.35
N LEU A 113 13.65 -1.85 -7.15
CA LEU A 113 13.41 -0.49 -6.67
C LEU A 113 14.73 0.28 -6.53
N PHE A 114 15.75 -0.32 -5.93
CA PHE A 114 17.06 0.28 -5.78
C PHE A 114 17.68 0.61 -7.14
N THR A 115 17.69 -0.36 -8.06
CA THR A 115 18.20 -0.18 -9.43
C THR A 115 17.46 0.96 -10.15
N SER A 116 16.14 1.09 -9.96
CA SER A 116 15.37 2.17 -10.60
C SER A 116 15.72 3.59 -10.10
N LEU A 117 16.34 3.73 -8.93
CA LEU A 117 16.79 5.03 -8.41
C LEU A 117 18.12 5.49 -9.01
N TYR A 118 18.97 4.54 -9.43
CA TYR A 118 20.32 4.83 -9.91
C TYR A 118 20.49 4.69 -11.43
N PHE A 119 19.68 3.86 -12.06
CA PHE A 119 19.78 3.58 -13.50
C PHE A 119 18.57 4.17 -14.23
N ASP A 120 18.85 4.95 -15.27
CA ASP A 120 17.81 5.50 -16.14
C ASP A 120 17.09 4.35 -16.87
N PRO A 121 15.74 4.31 -16.86
CA PRO A 121 14.95 3.24 -17.45
C PRO A 121 15.17 3.06 -18.96
N SER A 122 15.81 4.02 -19.63
CA SER A 122 16.27 3.89 -21.02
C SER A 122 17.37 2.84 -21.20
N TYR A 123 18.15 2.53 -20.15
CA TYR A 123 19.21 1.53 -20.21
C TYR A 123 18.67 0.13 -19.89
N LYS A 124 18.42 -0.65 -20.95
CA LYS A 124 18.11 -2.09 -20.85
C LYS A 124 19.39 -2.91 -20.79
N PHE A 125 19.81 -3.27 -19.59
CA PHE A 125 20.91 -4.22 -19.43
C PHE A 125 20.46 -5.64 -19.80
N HIS A 126 21.31 -6.35 -20.52
CA HIS A 126 21.10 -7.72 -20.98
C HIS A 126 22.19 -8.63 -20.42
N ILE A 127 21.89 -9.92 -20.28
CA ILE A 127 22.89 -10.94 -19.96
C ILE A 127 23.84 -11.07 -21.16
N GLU A 128 25.12 -11.40 -20.90
CA GLU A 128 26.14 -11.58 -21.95
C GLU A 128 25.66 -12.52 -23.07
N ASP A 129 25.06 -13.66 -22.72
CA ASP A 129 24.50 -14.63 -23.67
C ASP A 129 23.47 -14.00 -24.63
N HIS A 130 22.66 -13.05 -24.16
CA HIS A 130 21.64 -12.39 -24.98
C HIS A 130 22.23 -11.36 -25.96
N ASN A 131 23.47 -10.91 -25.72
CA ASN A 131 24.18 -9.98 -26.61
C ASN A 131 25.06 -10.70 -27.64
N LEU A 132 25.16 -12.03 -27.58
CA LEU A 132 25.96 -12.81 -28.53
C LEU A 132 25.42 -12.59 -29.96
N GLY A 133 26.26 -12.00 -30.83
CA GLY A 133 25.91 -11.71 -32.23
C GLY A 133 25.17 -10.38 -32.47
N LYS A 134 25.01 -9.52 -31.45
CA LYS A 134 24.42 -8.18 -31.61
C LYS A 134 25.49 -7.11 -31.77
N SER A 135 25.16 -6.03 -32.49
CA SER A 135 26.07 -4.92 -32.78
C SER A 135 26.43 -4.09 -31.53
N THR A 136 25.56 -4.09 -30.50
CA THR A 136 25.78 -3.35 -29.25
C THR A 136 25.83 -4.30 -28.05
N MET A 137 26.77 -4.05 -27.13
CA MET A 137 26.89 -4.79 -25.88
C MET A 137 26.38 -3.95 -24.71
N ASN A 138 25.14 -4.20 -24.28
CA ASN A 138 24.57 -3.55 -23.10
C ASN A 138 24.53 -4.52 -21.90
N CYS A 139 25.67 -5.12 -21.54
CA CYS A 139 25.80 -6.07 -20.41
C CYS A 139 26.81 -5.63 -19.34
N GLY A 140 27.44 -4.46 -19.52
CA GLY A 140 28.44 -3.95 -18.59
C GLY A 140 27.78 -3.23 -17.40
N VAL A 141 28.26 -3.52 -16.19
CA VAL A 141 27.93 -2.78 -14.97
C VAL A 141 29.21 -2.15 -14.45
N CYS A 142 29.19 -0.84 -14.24
CA CYS A 142 30.31 -0.13 -13.60
C CYS A 142 29.93 0.14 -12.14
N VAL A 143 30.70 -0.41 -11.21
CA VAL A 143 30.58 -0.08 -9.78
C VAL A 143 31.75 0.83 -9.44
N LYS A 144 31.45 2.11 -9.17
CA LYS A 144 32.45 3.05 -8.64
C LYS A 144 32.57 2.82 -7.14
N SER A 145 33.81 2.69 -6.65
CA SER A 145 34.08 2.63 -5.22
C SER A 145 33.65 3.95 -4.54
N SER A 146 33.18 3.87 -3.31
CA SER A 146 32.80 5.05 -2.50
C SER A 146 34.02 5.85 -2.02
N SER A 147 35.22 5.31 -2.16
CA SER A 147 36.49 6.03 -2.00
C SER A 147 36.77 6.86 -3.26
N TYR A 148 36.56 8.18 -3.19
CA TYR A 148 36.93 9.14 -4.24
C TYR A 148 38.45 9.37 -4.31
N THR A 149 39.26 8.31 -4.27
CA THR A 149 40.67 8.41 -4.60
C THR A 149 40.82 8.32 -6.11
N GLU A 150 41.45 9.33 -6.73
CA GLU A 150 41.67 9.45 -8.19
C GLU A 150 42.42 8.27 -8.85
N LYS A 151 42.79 7.25 -8.06
CA LYS A 151 43.49 6.02 -8.50
C LYS A 151 42.62 4.76 -8.47
N ASP A 152 41.36 4.83 -8.03
CA ASP A 152 40.47 3.68 -8.04
C ASP A 152 39.83 3.50 -9.42
N ASN A 153 40.40 2.59 -10.21
CA ASN A 153 39.78 2.09 -11.43
C ASN A 153 38.44 1.44 -11.04
N GLY A 154 37.32 2.06 -11.43
CA GLY A 154 35.99 1.50 -11.18
C GLY A 154 35.92 0.05 -11.66
N PHE A 155 35.24 -0.81 -10.89
CA PHE A 155 35.09 -2.19 -11.28
C PHE A 155 34.09 -2.28 -12.44
N TYR A 156 34.56 -2.79 -13.58
CA TYR A 156 33.72 -3.10 -14.73
C TYR A 156 33.41 -4.61 -14.72
N GLY A 157 32.16 -4.95 -14.41
CA GLY A 157 31.65 -6.32 -14.45
C GLY A 157 30.74 -6.55 -15.66
N LYS A 158 30.61 -7.81 -16.09
CA LYS A 158 29.59 -8.24 -17.06
C LYS A 158 28.47 -9.00 -16.34
N LEU A 159 27.24 -8.79 -16.77
CA LEU A 159 26.08 -9.55 -16.29
C LEU A 159 26.05 -10.94 -16.91
N PHE A 160 26.42 -11.95 -16.13
CA PHE A 160 26.33 -13.37 -16.52
C PHE A 160 24.99 -14.01 -16.13
N LYS A 161 24.42 -13.60 -15.00
CA LYS A 161 23.17 -14.14 -14.48
C LYS A 161 22.49 -13.11 -13.58
N ILE A 162 21.18 -12.97 -13.72
CA ILE A 162 20.33 -12.29 -12.74
C ILE A 162 19.77 -13.39 -11.84
N ILE A 163 20.14 -13.39 -10.56
CA ILE A 163 19.60 -14.29 -9.53
C ILE A 163 18.39 -13.60 -8.91
#